data_AF-A0A7A6Y470-F1
#
_entry.id   AF-A0A7A6Y470-F1
#
_cell.length_a   1.000
_cell.length_b   1.000
_cell.length_c   1.000
_cell.angle_alpha   90.00
_cell.angle_beta   90.00
_cell.angle_gamma   90.00
#
_symmetry.space_group_name_H-M   'P 1'
#
loop_
_entity.id
_entity.type
_entity.pdbx_description
1 polymer ?
#
loop_
_entity_poly.entity_id
_entity_poly.type
_entity_poly.pdbx_seq_one_letter_code
_entity_poly.pdbx_strand_id
1 'polypeptide(L)'
;MSRTALRQVVPVVQTTVFDAYIVGLAPSGRRGITSLLNRSASILKHGADAADYPWEQLNYAAVAKVRAALLDDGYAVSSVNMALSALRGVAQTAFNLNYMDAETLARIRSVKRVSGDVQRKGRALGRQEIRVLIQAAKQHPQSVRRCRDVAIVLMLCGTGLRAGELVKLERRDYD
;
A
#
# COMPACT_ATOMS: atom_id res chain seq x y z
N MET A 1 -1.17 -57.58 7.84
CA MET A 1 -1.69 -56.35 7.20
C MET A 1 -1.23 -55.15 8.01
N SER A 2 -0.05 -54.61 7.70
CA SER A 2 0.54 -53.50 8.46
C SER A 2 0.08 -52.17 7.88
N ARG A 3 -0.74 -51.44 8.64
CA ARG A 3 -1.08 -50.04 8.35
C ARG A 3 0.19 -49.22 8.41
N THR A 4 0.71 -48.85 7.24
CA THR A 4 1.83 -47.93 7.11
C THR A 4 1.34 -46.56 7.54
N ALA A 5 1.83 -46.08 8.68
CA ALA A 5 1.53 -44.74 9.17
C ALA A 5 2.04 -43.71 8.14
N LEU A 6 1.11 -42.98 7.53
CA LEU A 6 1.43 -41.83 6.69
C LEU A 6 2.12 -40.80 7.60
N ARG A 7 3.46 -40.70 7.51
CA ARG A 7 4.23 -39.61 8.09
C ARG A 7 3.66 -38.30 7.52
N GLN A 8 2.99 -37.52 8.36
CA GLN A 8 2.64 -36.15 8.01
C GLN A 8 3.94 -35.40 7.72
N VAL A 9 4.12 -35.00 6.46
CA VAL A 9 5.21 -34.12 6.06
C VAL A 9 4.87 -32.74 6.63
N VAL A 10 5.52 -32.38 7.73
CA VAL A 10 5.44 -31.03 8.27
C VAL A 10 6.09 -30.09 7.25
N PRO A 11 5.42 -29.03 6.80
CA PRO A 11 6.00 -28.10 5.86
C PRO A 11 7.26 -27.46 6.45
N VAL A 12 8.35 -27.45 5.66
CA VAL A 12 9.68 -26.96 6.05
C VAL A 12 9.69 -25.45 6.33
N VAL A 13 8.72 -24.72 5.78
CA VAL A 13 8.55 -23.28 5.98
C VAL A 13 7.22 -23.02 6.69
N GLN A 14 7.27 -22.62 7.95
CA GLN A 14 6.11 -22.05 8.66
C GLN A 14 6.07 -20.55 8.36
N THR A 15 5.03 -20.10 7.67
CA THR A 15 4.79 -18.69 7.40
C THR A 15 3.31 -18.38 7.58
N THR A 16 3.00 -17.24 8.18
CA THR A 16 1.61 -16.79 8.27
C THR A 16 1.13 -16.31 6.90
N VAL A 17 -0.19 -16.30 6.68
CA VAL A 17 -0.78 -15.72 5.46
C VAL A 17 -0.33 -14.26 5.29
N PHE A 18 -0.26 -13.51 6.39
CA PHE A 18 0.16 -12.13 6.40
C PHE A 18 1.63 -11.97 5.95
N ASP A 19 2.56 -12.72 6.56
CA ASP A 19 3.98 -12.61 6.24
C ASP A 19 4.26 -13.01 4.79
N ALA A 20 3.67 -14.12 4.34
CA ALA A 20 3.79 -14.58 2.96
C ALA A 20 3.31 -13.51 1.97
N TYR A 21 2.20 -12.84 2.27
CA TYR A 21 1.67 -11.76 1.44
C TYR A 21 2.59 -10.54 1.45
N ILE A 22 3.03 -10.07 2.62
CA ILE A 22 3.87 -8.87 2.76
C ILE A 22 5.25 -9.05 2.11
N VAL A 23 5.86 -10.23 2.24
CA VAL A 23 7.16 -10.54 1.60
C VAL A 23 7.04 -10.49 0.08
N GLY A 24 5.91 -10.91 -0.49
CA GLY A 24 5.63 -10.84 -1.92
C GLY A 24 5.47 -9.42 -2.49
N LEU A 25 5.29 -8.40 -1.64
CA LEU A 25 5.18 -7.01 -2.07
C LEU A 25 6.56 -6.36 -2.27
N ALA A 26 6.61 -5.39 -3.19
CA ALA A 26 7.77 -4.51 -3.36
C ALA A 26 8.10 -3.79 -2.03
N PRO A 27 9.39 -3.68 -1.64
CA PRO A 27 9.79 -3.11 -0.35
C PRO A 27 9.21 -1.71 -0.06
N SER A 28 9.09 -0.87 -1.08
CA SER A 28 8.54 0.48 -0.99
C SER A 28 7.05 0.51 -0.59
N GLY A 29 6.28 -0.51 -0.96
CA GLY A 29 4.83 -0.60 -0.70
C GLY A 29 4.46 -1.26 0.62
N ARG A 30 5.36 -2.06 1.22
CA ARG A 30 5.08 -2.89 2.41
C ARG A 30 4.48 -2.07 3.56
N ARG A 31 5.15 -0.98 3.95
CA ARG A 31 4.71 -0.13 5.08
C ARG A 31 3.28 0.42 4.89
N GLY A 32 2.96 0.92 3.70
CA GLY A 32 1.64 1.48 3.41
C GLY A 32 0.54 0.42 3.44
N ILE A 33 0.81 -0.75 2.84
CA ILE A 33 -0.14 -1.87 2.84
C ILE A 33 -0.31 -2.46 4.24
N THR A 34 0.76 -2.64 5.02
CA THR A 34 0.67 -3.08 6.42
C THR A 34 -0.18 -2.13 7.26
N SER A 35 -0.01 -0.82 7.10
CA SER A 35 -0.84 0.18 7.80
C SER A 35 -2.33 0.05 7.45
N LEU A 36 -2.66 -0.16 6.17
CA LEU A 36 -4.04 -0.40 5.72
C LEU A 36 -4.61 -1.72 6.24
N LEU A 37 -3.81 -2.77 6.27
CA LEU A 37 -4.22 -4.07 6.82
C LEU A 37 -4.41 -3.99 8.34
N ASN A 38 -3.59 -3.24 9.08
CA ASN A 38 -3.78 -2.99 10.51
C ASN A 38 -5.13 -2.30 10.75
N ARG A 39 -5.45 -1.27 9.95
CA ARG A 39 -6.76 -0.61 10.05
C ARG A 39 -7.89 -1.60 9.75
N SER A 40 -7.74 -2.41 8.70
CA SER A 40 -8.73 -3.42 8.32
C SER A 40 -8.95 -4.46 9.42
N ALA A 41 -7.88 -4.97 10.02
CA ALA A 41 -7.92 -5.90 11.16
C ALA A 41 -8.64 -5.29 12.36
N SER A 42 -8.33 -4.03 12.72
CA SER A 42 -8.98 -3.33 13.83
C SER A 42 -10.49 -3.13 13.65
N ILE A 43 -10.97 -2.98 12.40
CA ILE A 43 -12.39 -2.90 12.06
C ILE A 43 -13.09 -4.27 12.25
N LEU A 44 -12.37 -5.34 11.93
CA LEU A 44 -12.91 -6.70 11.95
C LEU A 44 -12.91 -7.30 13.35
N LYS A 45 -11.85 -7.08 14.11
CA LYS A 45 -11.66 -7.58 15.46
C LYS A 45 -11.00 -6.50 16.32
N HIS A 46 -11.70 -6.07 17.37
CA HIS A 46 -11.20 -5.04 18.27
C HIS A 46 -9.85 -5.44 18.87
N GLY A 47 -8.87 -4.54 18.80
CA GLY A 47 -7.52 -4.76 19.34
C GLY A 47 -6.63 -5.69 18.50
N ALA A 48 -7.10 -6.20 17.36
CA ALA A 48 -6.26 -6.96 16.44
C ALA A 48 -5.49 -6.04 15.50
N ASP A 49 -4.24 -6.41 15.23
CA ASP A 49 -3.45 -5.85 14.14
C ASP A 49 -3.38 -6.84 12.96
N ALA A 50 -2.63 -6.49 11.92
CA ALA A 50 -2.51 -7.34 10.74
C ALA A 50 -1.67 -8.59 10.94
N ALA A 51 -0.78 -8.63 11.94
CA ALA A 51 -0.01 -9.83 12.24
C ALA A 51 -0.86 -10.86 13.00
N ASP A 52 -1.77 -10.38 13.87
CA ASP A 52 -2.57 -11.22 14.76
C ASP A 52 -3.96 -11.60 14.21
N TYR A 53 -4.40 -10.97 13.13
CA TYR A 53 -5.71 -11.26 12.54
C TYR A 53 -5.71 -12.59 11.76
N PRO A 54 -6.69 -13.49 11.97
CA PRO A 54 -6.77 -14.78 11.27
C PRO A 54 -7.27 -14.59 9.83
N TRP A 55 -6.37 -14.16 8.93
CA TRP A 55 -6.69 -13.86 7.54
C TRP A 55 -7.23 -15.05 6.75
N GLU A 56 -6.92 -16.27 7.16
CA GLU A 56 -7.51 -17.50 6.64
C GLU A 56 -9.02 -17.59 6.84
N GLN A 57 -9.57 -16.92 7.86
CA GLN A 57 -11.01 -16.88 8.14
C GLN A 57 -11.72 -15.72 7.43
N LEU A 58 -11.01 -14.94 6.61
CA LEU A 58 -11.57 -13.83 5.88
C LEU A 58 -12.67 -14.33 4.92
N ASN A 59 -13.76 -13.59 4.83
CA ASN A 59 -14.88 -13.92 3.96
C ASN A 59 -15.49 -12.65 3.33
N TYR A 60 -16.49 -12.84 2.47
CA TYR A 60 -17.20 -11.75 1.81
C TYR A 60 -17.73 -10.70 2.79
N ALA A 61 -18.37 -11.12 3.87
CA ALA A 61 -18.99 -10.23 4.85
C ALA A 61 -17.94 -9.36 5.56
N ALA A 62 -16.79 -9.94 5.92
CA ALA A 62 -15.67 -9.20 6.51
C ALA A 62 -15.14 -8.12 5.54
N VAL A 63 -14.88 -8.47 4.29
CA VAL A 63 -14.38 -7.50 3.30
C VAL A 63 -15.41 -6.40 3.00
N ALA A 64 -16.69 -6.75 2.93
CA ALA A 64 -17.78 -5.78 2.79
C ALA A 64 -17.89 -4.85 4.01
N LYS A 65 -17.70 -5.37 5.24
CA LYS A 65 -17.67 -4.58 6.47
C LYS A 65 -16.51 -3.57 6.46
N VAL A 66 -15.30 -3.99 6.09
CA VAL A 66 -14.15 -3.06 5.97
C VAL A 66 -14.43 -1.98 4.94
N ARG A 67 -15.01 -2.35 3.79
CA ARG A 67 -15.40 -1.37 2.75
C ARG A 67 -16.36 -0.31 3.29
N ALA A 68 -17.41 -0.73 4.00
CA ALA A 68 -18.40 0.18 4.56
C ALA A 68 -17.78 1.08 5.64
N ALA A 69 -17.09 0.48 6.62
CA ALA A 69 -16.47 1.23 7.72
C ALA A 69 -15.45 2.27 7.23
N LEU A 70 -14.61 1.95 6.24
CA LEU A 70 -13.67 2.93 5.70
C LEU A 70 -14.39 4.09 4.97
N LEU A 71 -15.52 3.83 4.32
CA LEU A 71 -16.32 4.90 3.70
C LEU A 71 -16.99 5.78 4.77
N ASP A 72 -17.55 5.16 5.80
CA ASP A 72 -18.22 5.86 6.91
C ASP A 72 -17.21 6.71 7.71
N ASP A 73 -15.98 6.22 7.86
CA ASP A 73 -14.85 6.97 8.45
C ASP A 73 -14.32 8.10 7.54
N GLY A 74 -14.87 8.29 6.35
CA GLY A 74 -14.51 9.38 5.43
C GLY A 74 -13.21 9.18 4.65
N TYR A 75 -12.73 7.93 4.49
CA TYR A 75 -11.53 7.67 3.68
C TYR A 75 -11.77 8.00 2.20
N ALA A 76 -10.71 8.49 1.55
CA ALA A 76 -10.73 8.70 0.10
C ALA A 76 -11.02 7.39 -0.66
N VAL A 77 -11.78 7.48 -1.75
CA VAL A 77 -12.15 6.33 -2.62
C VAL A 77 -10.93 5.53 -3.06
N SER A 78 -9.81 6.19 -3.36
CA SER A 78 -8.54 5.54 -3.69
C SER A 78 -7.99 4.69 -2.54
N SER A 79 -8.08 5.19 -1.30
CA SER A 79 -7.62 4.49 -0.10
C SER A 79 -8.49 3.28 0.21
N VAL A 80 -9.82 3.41 0.10
CA VAL A 80 -10.75 2.28 0.25
C VAL A 80 -10.47 1.19 -0.79
N ASN A 81 -10.30 1.59 -2.06
CA ASN A 81 -9.97 0.64 -3.12
C ASN A 81 -8.59 0.01 -2.96
N MET A 82 -7.63 0.72 -2.35
CA MET A 82 -6.32 0.16 -2.00
C MET A 82 -6.43 -0.88 -0.89
N ALA A 83 -7.23 -0.63 0.15
CA ALA A 83 -7.55 -1.62 1.18
C ALA A 83 -8.22 -2.87 0.59
N LEU A 84 -9.23 -2.69 -0.28
CA LEU A 84 -9.88 -3.81 -0.98
C LEU A 84 -8.91 -4.62 -1.83
N SER A 85 -7.95 -3.97 -2.48
CA SER A 85 -6.93 -4.67 -3.26
C SER A 85 -5.99 -5.46 -2.36
N ALA A 86 -5.60 -4.90 -1.21
CA ALA A 86 -4.80 -5.60 -0.21
C ALA A 86 -5.53 -6.84 0.36
N LEU A 87 -6.80 -6.69 0.75
CA LEU A 87 -7.61 -7.79 1.27
C LEU A 87 -7.77 -8.93 0.26
N ARG A 88 -7.96 -8.61 -1.03
CA ARG A 88 -8.00 -9.63 -2.10
C ARG A 88 -6.64 -10.33 -2.27
N GLY A 89 -5.53 -9.59 -2.12
CA GLY A 89 -4.18 -10.16 -2.18
C GLY A 89 -3.88 -11.11 -1.01
N VAL A 90 -4.29 -10.72 0.19
CA VAL A 90 -4.20 -11.57 1.39
C VAL A 90 -5.07 -12.83 1.22
N ALA A 91 -6.31 -12.69 0.77
CA ALA A 91 -7.19 -13.84 0.48
C ALA A 91 -6.60 -14.77 -0.59
N GLN A 92 -6.00 -14.21 -1.64
CA GLN A 92 -5.29 -15.02 -2.64
C GLN A 92 -4.12 -15.80 -2.01
N THR A 93 -3.40 -15.17 -1.09
CA THR A 93 -2.29 -15.83 -0.39
C THR A 93 -2.80 -16.95 0.51
N ALA A 94 -3.91 -16.74 1.23
CA ALA A 94 -4.56 -17.78 2.03
C ALA A 94 -4.98 -18.98 1.16
N PHE A 95 -5.56 -18.72 -0.01
CA PHE A 95 -5.90 -19.75 -0.98
C PHE A 95 -4.67 -20.52 -1.46
N ASN A 96 -3.59 -19.83 -1.84
CA ASN A 96 -2.35 -20.46 -2.30
C ASN A 96 -1.67 -21.33 -1.22
N LEU A 97 -1.89 -21.00 0.05
CA LEU A 97 -1.42 -21.76 1.20
C LEU A 97 -2.39 -22.87 1.64
N ASN A 98 -3.47 -23.11 0.87
CA ASN A 98 -4.53 -24.09 1.15
C ASN A 98 -5.34 -23.82 2.43
N TYR A 99 -5.37 -22.58 2.91
CA TYR A 99 -6.19 -22.18 4.04
C TYR A 99 -7.59 -21.69 3.65
N MET A 100 -7.81 -21.40 2.37
CA MET A 100 -9.07 -20.88 1.84
C MET A 100 -9.44 -21.62 0.56
N ASP A 101 -10.72 -21.91 0.38
CA ASP A 101 -11.24 -22.55 -0.82
C ASP A 101 -11.52 -21.54 -1.96
N ALA A 102 -11.69 -22.06 -3.17
CA ALA A 102 -11.90 -21.25 -4.36
C ALA A 102 -13.22 -20.47 -4.36
N GLU A 103 -14.28 -21.01 -3.72
CA GLU A 103 -15.58 -20.37 -3.65
C GLU A 103 -15.55 -19.16 -2.71
N THR A 104 -14.95 -19.31 -1.53
CA THR A 104 -14.74 -18.20 -0.57
C THR A 104 -13.91 -17.09 -1.21
N LEU A 105 -12.82 -17.44 -1.90
CA LEU A 105 -12.00 -16.47 -2.65
C LEU A 105 -12.80 -15.76 -3.75
N ALA A 106 -13.61 -16.49 -4.53
CA ALA A 106 -14.43 -15.91 -5.58
C ALA A 106 -15.46 -14.92 -5.02
N ARG A 107 -16.08 -15.26 -3.88
CA ARG A 107 -16.98 -14.36 -3.16
C ARG A 107 -16.24 -13.12 -2.66
N ILE A 108 -15.07 -13.24 -2.03
CA ILE A 108 -14.26 -12.07 -1.62
C ILE A 108 -13.95 -11.14 -2.80
N ARG A 109 -13.57 -11.71 -3.94
CA ARG A 109 -13.27 -10.95 -5.17
C ARG A 109 -14.48 -10.21 -5.72
N SER A 110 -15.70 -10.71 -5.49
CA SER A 110 -16.94 -10.09 -5.98
C SER A 110 -17.34 -8.81 -5.23
N VAL A 111 -16.73 -8.51 -4.07
CA VAL A 111 -16.95 -7.24 -3.36
C VAL A 111 -16.59 -6.09 -4.30
N LYS A 112 -17.60 -5.28 -4.65
CA LYS A 112 -17.44 -4.21 -5.63
C LYS A 112 -16.50 -3.12 -5.14
N ARG A 113 -15.64 -2.65 -6.04
CA ARG A 113 -14.87 -1.42 -5.84
C ARG A 113 -15.83 -0.24 -5.61
N VAL A 114 -15.34 0.77 -4.90
CA VAL A 114 -16.07 2.02 -4.74
C VAL A 114 -15.86 2.85 -6.00
N SER A 115 -16.96 3.28 -6.62
CA SER A 115 -16.94 4.26 -7.71
C SER A 115 -16.96 5.66 -7.10
N GLY A 116 -16.23 6.58 -7.72
CA GLY A 116 -16.18 7.97 -7.29
C GLY A 116 -15.11 8.72 -8.07
N ASP A 117 -15.37 9.99 -8.35
CA ASP A 117 -14.44 10.84 -9.06
C ASP A 117 -13.23 11.11 -8.17
N VAL A 118 -12.07 10.61 -8.58
CA VAL A 118 -10.81 10.93 -7.93
C VAL A 118 -10.47 12.36 -8.34
N GLN A 119 -11.06 13.33 -7.64
CA GLN A 119 -10.67 14.72 -7.75
C GLN A 119 -9.19 14.81 -7.38
N ARG A 120 -8.33 14.77 -8.40
CA ARG A 120 -6.90 15.01 -8.23
C ARG A 120 -6.79 16.46 -7.78
N LYS A 121 -6.57 16.66 -6.48
CA LYS A 121 -6.41 18.00 -5.89
C LYS A 121 -5.21 18.77 -6.47
N GLY A 122 -4.29 18.09 -7.16
CA GLY A 122 -3.11 18.68 -7.77
C GLY A 122 -3.39 19.21 -9.18
N ARG A 123 -2.85 20.41 -9.47
CA ARG A 123 -2.76 20.98 -10.81
C ARG A 123 -1.31 21.27 -11.18
N ALA A 124 -1.04 21.44 -12.48
CA ALA A 124 0.25 21.95 -12.93
C ALA A 124 0.47 23.38 -12.42
N LEU A 125 1.70 23.67 -12.00
CA LEU A 125 2.12 25.03 -11.64
C LEU A 125 2.31 25.87 -12.90
N GLY A 126 1.83 27.11 -12.85
CA GLY A 126 2.12 28.11 -13.87
C GLY A 126 3.55 28.64 -13.76
N ARG A 127 4.07 29.22 -14.85
CA ARG A 127 5.43 29.78 -14.90
C ARG A 127 5.69 30.82 -13.80
N GLN A 128 4.69 31.65 -13.48
CA GLN A 128 4.83 32.67 -12.44
C GLN A 128 4.95 32.05 -11.04
N GLU A 129 4.21 30.98 -10.76
CA GLU A 129 4.28 30.29 -9.47
C GLU A 129 5.64 29.62 -9.28
N ILE A 130 6.18 29.01 -10.33
CA ILE A 130 7.54 28.44 -10.32
C ILE A 130 8.58 29.54 -10.02
N ARG A 131 8.47 30.74 -10.63
CA ARG A 131 9.37 31.86 -10.31
C ARG A 131 9.26 32.28 -8.84
N VAL A 132 8.05 32.35 -8.30
CA VAL A 132 7.82 32.69 -6.88
C VAL A 132 8.44 31.66 -5.96
N LEU A 133 8.32 30.36 -6.26
CA LEU A 133 8.96 29.29 -5.50
C LEU A 133 10.48 29.39 -5.52
N ILE A 134 11.07 29.63 -6.70
CA ILE A 134 12.52 29.84 -6.82
C ILE A 134 12.96 31.07 -6.01
N GLN A 135 12.20 32.16 -6.08
CA GLN A 135 12.52 33.37 -5.33
C GLN A 135 12.44 33.15 -3.82
N ALA A 136 11.44 32.40 -3.34
CA ALA A 136 11.31 32.01 -1.95
C ALA A 136 12.50 31.15 -1.49
N ALA A 137 12.91 30.17 -2.29
CA ALA A 137 14.10 29.35 -2.00
C ALA A 137 15.38 30.20 -1.91
N LYS A 138 15.50 31.26 -2.72
CA LYS A 138 16.64 32.19 -2.69
C LYS A 138 16.74 33.01 -1.39
N GLN A 139 15.64 33.20 -0.66
CA GLN A 139 15.62 33.95 0.60
C GLN A 139 16.17 33.16 1.80
N HIS A 140 16.50 31.88 1.64
CA HIS A 140 17.02 31.08 2.75
C HIS A 140 18.35 31.66 3.27
N PRO A 141 18.53 31.89 4.59
CA PRO A 141 19.71 32.57 5.14
C PRO A 141 21.00 31.77 4.91
N GLN A 142 20.95 30.45 5.03
CA GLN A 142 22.08 29.56 4.77
C GLN A 142 22.31 29.36 3.26
N SER A 143 23.51 29.68 2.78
CA SER A 143 23.91 29.59 1.35
C SER A 143 23.77 28.19 0.77
N VAL A 144 24.17 27.15 1.48
CA VAL A 144 24.10 25.76 1.01
C VAL A 144 22.66 25.32 0.77
N ARG A 145 21.74 25.62 1.72
CA ARG A 145 20.32 25.30 1.56
C ARG A 145 19.68 26.12 0.45
N ARG A 146 20.06 27.39 0.29
CA ARG A 146 19.63 28.25 -0.81
C ARG A 146 19.93 27.60 -2.17
N CYS A 147 21.17 27.19 -2.41
CA CYS A 147 21.58 26.54 -3.66
C CYS A 147 20.84 25.21 -3.86
N ARG A 148 20.76 24.39 -2.81
CA ARG A 148 20.06 23.09 -2.84
C ARG A 148 18.60 23.24 -3.20
N ASP A 149 17.86 24.11 -2.52
CA ASP A 149 16.40 24.21 -2.66
C ASP A 149 16.02 24.79 -4.03
N VAL A 150 16.83 25.74 -4.55
CA VAL A 150 16.68 26.22 -5.93
C VAL A 150 16.89 25.08 -6.94
N ALA A 151 17.94 24.28 -6.77
CA ALA A 151 18.20 23.13 -7.65
C ALA A 151 17.08 22.09 -7.57
N ILE A 152 16.55 21.80 -6.38
CA ILE A 152 15.41 20.88 -6.19
C ILE A 152 14.18 21.36 -6.97
N VAL A 153 13.79 22.62 -6.83
CA VAL A 153 12.62 23.17 -7.53
C VAL A 153 12.81 23.12 -9.04
N LEU A 154 13.99 23.54 -9.53
CA LEU A 154 14.31 23.51 -10.96
C LEU A 154 14.33 22.10 -11.53
N MET A 155 14.91 21.13 -10.81
CA MET A 155 14.93 19.73 -11.25
C MET A 155 13.51 19.17 -11.31
N LEU A 156 12.71 19.29 -10.25
CA LEU A 156 11.34 18.78 -10.23
C LEU A 156 10.46 19.40 -11.31
N CYS A 157 10.56 20.72 -11.52
CA CYS A 157 9.75 21.44 -12.51
C CYS A 157 10.26 21.29 -13.95
N GLY A 158 11.57 21.12 -14.14
CA GLY A 158 12.21 21.07 -15.46
C GLY A 158 12.28 19.67 -16.07
N THR A 159 12.39 18.63 -15.23
CA THR A 159 12.57 17.24 -15.69
C THR A 159 11.34 16.37 -15.48
N GLY A 160 10.41 16.78 -14.61
CA GLY A 160 9.23 15.99 -14.25
C GLY A 160 9.54 14.77 -13.37
N LEU A 161 10.72 14.71 -12.75
CA LEU A 161 11.09 13.65 -11.81
C LEU A 161 10.10 13.57 -10.63
N ARG A 162 9.81 12.35 -10.19
CA ARG A 162 9.13 12.11 -8.91
C ARG A 162 10.08 12.46 -7.77
N ALA A 163 9.53 12.91 -6.63
CA ALA A 163 10.34 13.20 -5.45
C ALA A 163 11.23 12.01 -5.02
N GLY A 164 10.73 10.78 -5.16
CA GLY A 164 11.49 9.55 -4.87
C GLY A 164 12.61 9.22 -5.87
N GLU A 165 12.57 9.80 -7.07
CA GLU A 165 13.62 9.69 -8.08
C GLU A 165 14.69 10.77 -7.83
N LEU A 166 14.27 12.00 -7.54
CA LEU A 166 15.15 13.12 -7.21
C LEU A 166 16.13 12.79 -6.06
N VAL A 167 15.65 12.17 -4.98
CA VAL A 167 16.48 11.83 -3.82
C VAL A 167 17.48 10.71 -4.08
N LYS A 168 17.37 10.01 -5.21
CA LYS A 168 18.28 8.94 -5.62
C LYS A 168 19.33 9.39 -6.63
N LEU A 169 19.28 10.65 -7.09
CA LEU A 169 20.25 11.17 -8.04
C LEU A 169 21.64 11.17 -7.43
N GLU A 170 22.58 10.62 -8.18
CA GLU A 170 23.99 10.59 -7.87
C GLU A 170 24.75 11.52 -8.81
N ARG A 171 25.98 11.91 -8.44
CA ARG A 171 26.82 12.79 -9.26
C ARG A 171 27.08 12.20 -10.65
N ARG A 172 27.13 10.87 -10.78
CA ARG A 172 27.34 10.15 -12.04
C ARG A 172 26.15 10.22 -13.01
N ASP A 173 24.99 10.68 -12.54
CA ASP A 173 23.79 10.81 -13.38
C ASP A 173 23.79 12.12 -14.18
N TYR A 174 24.85 12.94 -14.05
CA TYR A 174 25.03 14.21 -14.73
C TYR A 174 26.34 14.19 -15.53
N ASP A 175 26.26 14.60 -16.80
CA ASP A 175 27.41 14.83 -17.69
C ASP A 175 28.12 16.16 -17.37
#